data_AF-A0A5S4TEP1-F1
#
_entry.id   AF-A0A5S4TEP1-F1
#
_cell.length_a   1.000
_cell.length_b   1.000
_cell.length_c   1.000
_cell.angle_alpha   90.00
_cell.angle_beta   90.00
_cell.angle_gamma   90.00
#
_symmetry.space_group_name_H-M   'P 1'
#
loop_
_entity.id
_entity.type
_entity.pdbx_description
1 polymer ?
#
loop_
_entity_poly.entity_id
_entity_poly.type
_entity_poly.pdbx_seq_one_letter_code
_entity_poly.pdbx_strand_id
1 'polypeptide(L)'
;FPIMFLGAIRAGVVPVPLNTLLTAEQYAYILSDCRARVLFVSEALLPVVKDIIARMPDLAHVVVSGKDAHGHKRLSDEIAREGDVFETAPTHADEPAFWLYSSGSTGMPKGVRHLHCNLAATAETYAKQVLGIREDDVG
;
A
#
# COMPACT_ATOMS: atom_id res chain seq x y z
N PHE A 1 -8.84 0.41 -0.60
CA PHE A 1 -7.54 1.11 -0.53
C PHE A 1 -7.25 1.73 0.85
N PRO A 2 -8.00 2.74 1.35
CA PRO A 2 -7.62 3.47 2.56
C PRO A 2 -7.53 2.59 3.81
N ILE A 3 -8.44 1.63 3.95
CA ILE A 3 -8.45 0.64 5.04
C ILE A 3 -7.13 -0.15 5.05
N MET A 4 -6.66 -0.63 3.90
CA MET A 4 -5.43 -1.41 3.82
C MET A 4 -4.19 -0.57 4.07
N PHE A 5 -4.17 0.66 3.56
CA PHE A 5 -3.05 1.57 3.74
C PHE A 5 -2.87 1.95 5.22
N LEU A 6 -3.92 2.43 5.86
CA LEU A 6 -3.88 2.83 7.27
C LEU A 6 -3.76 1.63 8.20
N GLY A 7 -4.41 0.50 7.87
CA GLY A 7 -4.30 -0.75 8.62
C GLY A 7 -2.88 -1.31 8.64
N ALA A 8 -2.18 -1.29 7.49
CA ALA A 8 -0.78 -1.70 7.42
C ALA A 8 0.12 -0.83 8.31
N ILE A 9 -0.01 0.51 8.20
CA ILE A 9 0.76 1.46 9.02
C ILE A 9 0.49 1.21 10.50
N ARG A 10 -0.77 1.03 10.90
CA ARG A 10 -1.17 0.73 12.28
C ARG A 10 -0.58 -0.60 12.79
N ALA A 11 -0.39 -1.56 11.89
CA ALA A 11 0.22 -2.85 12.19
C ALA A 11 1.77 -2.83 12.14
N GLY A 12 2.41 -1.67 11.92
CA GLY A 12 3.87 -1.57 11.77
C GLY A 12 4.39 -2.20 10.46
N VAL A 13 3.50 -2.39 9.49
CA VAL A 13 3.83 -2.88 8.15
C VAL A 13 3.95 -1.69 7.22
N VAL A 14 4.97 -1.69 6.36
CA VAL A 14 5.21 -0.63 5.37
C VAL A 14 4.39 -0.92 4.10
N PRO A 15 3.26 -0.24 3.84
CA PRO A 15 2.57 -0.39 2.56
C PRO A 15 3.33 0.37 1.46
N VAL A 16 3.22 -0.17 0.25
CA VAL A 16 3.77 0.44 -0.96
C VAL A 16 2.60 0.65 -1.94
N PRO A 17 1.84 1.76 -1.85
CA PRO A 17 0.76 2.02 -2.78
C PRO A 17 1.31 2.31 -4.18
N LEU A 18 0.77 1.64 -5.19
CA LEU A 18 1.24 1.71 -6.57
C LEU A 18 0.19 2.35 -7.48
N ASN A 19 0.65 3.05 -8.52
CA ASN A 19 -0.21 3.53 -9.59
C ASN A 19 -0.81 2.34 -10.35
N THR A 20 -2.12 2.35 -10.59
CA THR A 20 -2.84 1.27 -11.29
C THR A 20 -2.55 1.20 -12.78
N LEU A 21 -1.90 2.21 -13.36
CA LEU A 21 -1.54 2.32 -14.78
C LEU A 21 -0.14 1.79 -15.11
N LEU A 22 0.56 1.16 -14.16
CA LEU A 22 1.88 0.58 -14.39
C LEU A 22 1.80 -0.66 -15.29
N THR A 23 2.87 -0.92 -16.02
CA THR A 23 3.02 -2.17 -16.78
C THR A 23 3.37 -3.34 -15.86
N ALA A 24 3.16 -4.57 -16.33
CA ALA A 24 3.52 -5.79 -15.58
C ALA A 24 5.00 -5.82 -15.17
N GLU A 25 5.91 -5.39 -16.06
CA GLU A 25 7.36 -5.30 -15.78
C GLU A 25 7.67 -4.26 -14.69
N GLN A 26 6.98 -3.12 -14.70
CA GLN A 26 7.13 -2.11 -13.64
C GLN A 26 6.63 -2.63 -12.28
N TYR A 27 5.51 -3.35 -12.25
CA TYR A 27 5.06 -4.02 -11.03
C TYR A 27 6.07 -5.06 -10.56
N ALA A 28 6.59 -5.91 -11.46
CA ALA A 28 7.56 -6.95 -11.11
C ALA A 28 8.84 -6.35 -10.52
N TYR A 29 9.34 -5.28 -11.12
CA TYR A 29 10.48 -4.54 -10.60
C TYR A 29 10.21 -4.02 -9.18
N ILE A 30 9.09 -3.33 -8.97
CA ILE A 30 8.76 -2.75 -7.66
C ILE A 30 8.57 -3.83 -6.59
N LEU A 31 7.84 -4.91 -6.90
CA LEU A 31 7.61 -6.02 -5.97
C LEU A 31 8.92 -6.70 -5.55
N SER A 32 9.87 -6.82 -6.49
CA SER A 32 11.21 -7.36 -6.23
C SER A 32 12.06 -6.39 -5.39
N ASP A 33 12.08 -5.11 -5.76
CA ASP A 33 12.88 -4.07 -5.10
C ASP A 33 12.46 -3.84 -3.64
N CYS A 34 11.14 -3.80 -3.37
CA CYS A 34 10.63 -3.69 -2.00
C CYS A 34 10.53 -5.03 -1.27
N ARG A 35 10.85 -6.15 -1.93
CA ARG A 35 10.76 -7.52 -1.40
C ARG A 35 9.37 -7.81 -0.79
N ALA A 36 8.33 -7.49 -1.56
CA ALA A 36 6.95 -7.57 -1.10
C ALA A 36 6.60 -8.99 -0.62
N ARG A 37 6.15 -9.10 0.64
CA ARG A 37 5.67 -10.37 1.22
C ARG A 37 4.18 -10.62 0.96
N VAL A 38 3.40 -9.55 0.83
CA VAL A 38 1.95 -9.61 0.60
C VAL A 38 1.56 -8.61 -0.48
N LEU A 39 0.76 -9.05 -1.45
CA LEU A 39 0.19 -8.21 -2.50
C LEU A 39 -1.33 -8.11 -2.32
N PHE A 40 -1.82 -6.89 -2.08
CA PHE A 40 -3.24 -6.57 -2.19
C PHE A 40 -3.51 -6.02 -3.60
N VAL A 41 -4.38 -6.67 -4.36
CA VAL A 41 -4.68 -6.30 -5.74
C VAL A 41 -6.19 -6.33 -5.98
N SER A 42 -6.71 -5.43 -6.83
CA SER A 42 -8.12 -5.53 -7.22
C SER A 42 -8.31 -6.67 -8.21
N GLU A 43 -9.50 -7.28 -8.22
CA GLU A 43 -9.85 -8.30 -9.21
C GLU A 43 -9.64 -7.82 -10.65
N ALA A 44 -9.97 -6.55 -10.94
CA ALA A 44 -9.78 -5.95 -12.27
C ALA A 44 -8.30 -5.83 -12.69
N LEU A 45 -7.36 -5.71 -11.74
CA LEU A 45 -5.94 -5.56 -12.02
C LEU A 45 -5.18 -6.90 -11.97
N LEU A 46 -5.79 -7.94 -11.39
CA LEU A 46 -5.19 -9.27 -11.28
C LEU A 46 -4.68 -9.83 -12.63
N PRO A 47 -5.40 -9.68 -13.77
CA PRO A 47 -4.91 -10.19 -15.06
C PRO A 47 -3.57 -9.58 -15.51
N VAL A 48 -3.23 -8.36 -15.07
CA VAL A 48 -1.97 -7.69 -15.40
C VAL A 48 -0.81 -8.26 -14.61
N VAL A 49 -1.06 -8.75 -13.39
CA VAL A 49 -0.02 -9.20 -12.46
C VAL A 49 0.05 -10.73 -12.29
N LYS A 50 -0.89 -11.49 -12.85
CA LYS A 50 -0.95 -12.96 -12.69
C LYS A 50 0.37 -13.65 -13.08
N ASP A 51 0.98 -13.24 -14.18
CA ASP A 51 2.18 -13.89 -14.73
C ASP A 51 3.44 -13.48 -13.96
N ILE A 52 3.42 -12.31 -13.29
CA ILE A 52 4.55 -11.86 -12.48
C ILE A 52 4.52 -12.46 -11.08
N ILE A 53 3.33 -12.65 -10.49
CA ILE A 53 3.13 -13.20 -9.14
C ILE A 53 3.87 -14.53 -8.98
N ALA A 54 3.72 -15.44 -9.96
CA ALA A 54 4.34 -16.77 -9.93
C ALA A 54 5.88 -16.73 -9.92
N ARG A 55 6.49 -15.60 -10.28
CA ARG A 55 7.95 -15.42 -10.38
C ARG A 55 8.53 -14.65 -9.19
N MET A 56 7.71 -14.20 -8.23
CA MET A 56 8.16 -13.37 -7.10
C MET A 56 8.52 -14.27 -5.89
N PRO A 57 9.81 -14.48 -5.56
CA PRO A 57 10.20 -15.43 -4.52
C PRO A 57 9.86 -14.97 -3.10
N ASP A 58 9.85 -13.67 -2.83
CA ASP A 58 9.50 -13.13 -1.50
C ASP A 58 7.97 -13.09 -1.27
N LEU A 59 7.16 -13.19 -2.33
CA LEU A 59 5.71 -13.00 -2.26
C LEU A 59 5.03 -14.25 -1.69
N ALA A 60 4.61 -14.17 -0.43
CA ALA A 60 3.98 -15.27 0.30
C ALA A 60 2.45 -15.30 0.13
N HIS A 61 1.81 -14.13 0.00
CA HIS A 61 0.36 -14.03 -0.08
C HIS A 61 -0.08 -13.04 -1.16
N VAL A 62 -1.12 -13.43 -1.89
CA VAL A 62 -1.89 -12.54 -2.76
C VAL A 62 -3.31 -12.48 -2.23
N VAL A 63 -3.80 -11.26 -2.03
CA VAL A 63 -5.14 -10.98 -1.51
C VAL A 63 -5.86 -10.13 -2.54
N VAL A 64 -6.99 -10.65 -3.03
CA VAL A 64 -7.77 -10.03 -4.11
C VAL A 64 -8.98 -9.30 -3.53
N SER A 65 -9.09 -8.01 -3.87
CA SER A 65 -10.25 -7.18 -3.60
C SER A 65 -11.20 -7.25 -4.79
N GLY A 66 -12.25 -8.06 -4.68
CA GLY A 66 -13.28 -8.23 -5.69
C GLY A 66 -14.28 -9.31 -5.32
N LYS A 67 -15.11 -9.71 -6.28
CA LYS A 67 -16.11 -10.77 -6.13
C LYS A 67 -15.45 -12.14 -6.17
N ASP A 68 -14.57 -12.34 -7.14
CA ASP A 68 -13.80 -13.57 -7.31
C ASP A 68 -12.30 -13.31 -7.01
N ALA A 69 -11.69 -14.23 -6.28
CA ALA A 69 -10.27 -14.18 -5.93
C ALA A 69 -9.41 -15.08 -6.83
N HIS A 70 -10.00 -15.82 -7.78
CA HIS A 70 -9.29 -16.59 -8.80
C HIS A 70 -8.26 -17.56 -8.20
N GLY A 71 -8.63 -18.22 -7.10
CA GLY A 71 -7.75 -19.17 -6.37
C GLY A 71 -6.83 -18.53 -5.32
N HIS A 72 -6.84 -17.20 -5.18
CA HIS A 72 -6.15 -16.48 -4.10
C HIS A 72 -7.07 -16.20 -2.90
N LYS A 73 -6.55 -15.53 -1.87
CA LYS A 73 -7.35 -15.08 -0.73
C LYS A 73 -8.27 -13.94 -1.15
N ARG A 74 -9.54 -13.98 -0.75
CA ARG A 74 -10.49 -12.88 -1.00
C ARG A 74 -10.47 -11.90 0.17
N LEU A 75 -10.26 -10.61 -0.11
CA LEU A 75 -10.12 -9.58 0.93
C LEU A 75 -11.33 -9.53 1.88
N SER A 76 -12.55 -9.61 1.35
CA SER A 76 -13.78 -9.58 2.16
C SER A 76 -13.85 -10.73 3.16
N ASP A 77 -13.33 -11.90 2.79
CA ASP A 77 -13.37 -13.10 3.63
C ASP A 77 -12.32 -13.04 4.73
N GLU A 78 -11.14 -12.49 4.42
CA GLU A 78 -10.10 -12.27 5.42
C GLU A 78 -10.58 -11.22 6.43
N ILE A 79 -11.17 -10.09 5.98
CA ILE A 79 -11.73 -9.07 6.89
C ILE A 79 -12.85 -9.65 7.76
N ALA A 80 -13.78 -10.43 7.19
CA ALA A 80 -14.91 -10.97 7.93
C ALA A 80 -14.53 -11.99 9.04
N ARG A 81 -13.29 -12.49 9.03
CA ARG A 81 -12.76 -13.39 10.06
C ARG A 81 -12.09 -12.66 11.22
N GLU A 82 -11.78 -11.38 11.05
CA GLU A 82 -11.09 -10.57 12.05
C GLU A 82 -12.08 -9.84 12.96
N GLY A 83 -11.63 -9.52 14.17
CA GLY A 83 -12.40 -8.70 15.11
C GLY A 83 -12.15 -7.19 14.93
N ASP A 84 -12.97 -6.38 15.59
CA ASP A 84 -12.86 -4.91 15.53
C ASP A 84 -11.72 -4.34 16.40
N VAL A 85 -11.12 -5.19 17.25
CA VAL A 85 -10.08 -4.78 18.19
C VAL A 85 -8.71 -5.19 17.66
N PHE A 86 -7.80 -4.22 17.59
CA PHE A 86 -6.42 -4.42 17.20
C PHE A 86 -5.50 -3.55 18.08
N GLU A 87 -4.45 -4.12 18.62
CA GLU A 87 -3.43 -3.36 19.34
C GLU A 87 -2.47 -2.73 18.33
N THR A 88 -2.39 -1.39 18.33
CA THR A 88 -1.50 -0.66 17.41
C THR A 88 -0.04 -1.05 17.69
N ALA A 89 0.72 -1.35 16.64
CA ALA A 89 2.12 -1.71 16.77
C ALA A 89 2.92 -0.57 17.42
N PRO A 90 3.91 -0.88 18.29
CA PRO A 90 4.71 0.14 18.97
C PRO A 90 5.80 0.70 18.04
N THR A 91 5.38 1.44 17.00
CA THR A 91 6.27 2.09 16.03
C THR A 91 6.83 3.42 16.56
N HIS A 92 8.02 3.80 16.11
CA HIS A 92 8.60 5.11 16.42
C HIS A 92 8.39 6.13 15.29
N ALA A 93 8.43 7.42 15.63
CA ALA A 93 8.10 8.50 14.70
C ALA A 93 9.06 8.61 13.50
N ASP A 94 10.31 8.15 13.67
CA ASP A 94 11.35 8.15 12.64
C ASP A 94 11.50 6.81 11.88
N GLU A 95 10.62 5.85 12.17
CA GLU A 95 10.57 4.58 11.43
C GLU A 95 9.79 4.76 10.11
N PRO A 96 10.11 3.97 9.06
CA PRO A 96 9.37 4.01 7.81
C PRO A 96 7.90 3.64 8.02
N ALA A 97 6.99 4.53 7.62
CA ALA A 97 5.56 4.29 7.63
C ALA A 97 5.08 3.70 6.30
N PHE A 98 5.52 4.23 5.15
CA PHE A 98 5.14 3.77 3.82
C PHE A 98 6.17 4.17 2.77
N TRP A 99 6.19 3.49 1.62
CA TRP A 99 7.07 3.86 0.51
C TRP A 99 6.26 4.28 -0.72
N LEU A 100 6.75 5.28 -1.45
CA LEU A 100 6.22 5.68 -2.75
C LEU A 100 7.28 5.48 -3.83
N TYR A 101 6.91 4.89 -4.97
CA TYR A 101 7.80 4.80 -6.11
C TYR A 101 7.61 6.00 -7.05
N SER A 102 8.72 6.67 -7.37
CA SER A 102 8.74 7.81 -8.31
C SER A 102 9.37 7.40 -9.64
N SER A 103 8.78 7.82 -10.75
CA SER A 103 9.17 7.44 -12.11
C SER A 103 10.36 8.26 -12.66
N GLY A 104 11.42 8.48 -11.85
CA GLY A 104 12.51 9.41 -12.15
C GLY A 104 12.95 9.46 -13.62
N SER A 105 13.27 10.65 -14.14
CA SER A 105 13.42 10.98 -15.56
C SER A 105 14.47 10.17 -16.37
N THR A 106 15.28 9.33 -15.73
CA THR A 106 16.42 8.64 -16.35
C THR A 106 16.50 7.15 -16.04
N GLY A 107 15.48 6.51 -15.43
CA GLY A 107 15.57 5.08 -15.16
C GLY A 107 14.38 4.43 -14.46
N MET A 108 14.63 3.25 -13.89
CA MET A 108 13.63 2.48 -13.15
C MET A 108 13.14 3.25 -11.91
N PRO A 109 11.88 3.04 -11.48
CA PRO A 109 11.30 3.79 -10.39
C PRO A 109 12.12 3.69 -9.09
N LYS A 110 12.24 4.78 -8.32
CA LYS A 110 12.97 4.77 -7.05
C LYS A 110 12.01 4.79 -5.87
N GLY A 111 12.21 3.89 -4.91
CA GLY A 111 11.47 3.85 -3.67
C GLY A 111 11.85 5.01 -2.74
N VAL A 112 10.87 5.85 -2.41
CA VAL A 112 10.98 6.97 -1.48
C VAL A 112 10.32 6.57 -0.18
N ARG A 113 11.10 6.59 0.91
CA ARG A 113 10.62 6.21 2.24
C ARG A 113 10.02 7.43 2.93
N HIS A 114 8.80 7.28 3.44
CA HIS A 114 8.15 8.26 4.30
C HIS A 114 8.08 7.70 5.72
N LEU A 115 8.44 8.51 6.70
CA LEU A 115 8.42 8.14 8.12
C LEU A 115 7.04 8.41 8.71
N HIS A 116 6.76 7.83 9.88
CA HIS A 116 5.51 8.08 10.60
C HIS A 116 5.27 9.57 10.86
N CYS A 117 6.31 10.32 11.22
CA CYS A 117 6.21 11.75 11.47
C CYS A 117 5.87 12.58 10.22
N ASN A 118 6.19 12.12 9.01
CA ASN A 118 5.95 12.87 7.78
C ASN A 118 4.45 13.07 7.52
N LEU A 119 3.61 12.07 7.81
CA LEU A 119 2.15 12.16 7.64
C LEU A 119 1.55 13.28 8.49
N ALA A 120 1.91 13.30 9.78
CA ALA A 120 1.45 14.33 10.70
C ALA A 120 1.96 15.71 10.28
N ALA A 121 3.22 15.80 9.85
CA ALA A 121 3.81 17.05 9.36
C ALA A 121 3.08 17.59 8.11
N THR A 122 2.71 16.73 7.15
CA THR A 122 1.95 17.15 5.96
C THR A 122 0.54 17.62 6.30
N ALA A 123 -0.15 16.92 7.21
CA ALA A 123 -1.48 17.32 7.66
C ALA A 123 -1.46 18.68 8.39
N GLU A 124 -0.44 18.91 9.22
CA GLU A 124 -0.31 20.17 9.96
C GLU A 124 0.13 21.32 9.04
N THR A 125 1.23 21.15 8.31
CA THR A 125 1.87 22.27 7.60
C THR A 125 1.22 22.61 6.27
N TYR A 126 0.61 21.64 5.57
CA TYR A 126 -0.05 21.91 4.29
C TYR A 126 -1.57 21.99 4.46
N ALA A 127 -2.20 20.93 4.97
CA ALA A 127 -3.65 20.88 5.02
C ALA A 127 -4.25 21.97 5.92
N LYS A 128 -3.74 22.16 7.13
CA LYS A 128 -4.24 23.23 8.03
C LYS A 128 -3.67 24.61 7.70
N GLN A 129 -2.35 24.73 7.59
CA GLN A 129 -1.72 26.06 7.54
C GLN A 129 -1.75 26.72 6.15
N VAL A 130 -1.79 25.94 5.07
CA VAL A 130 -1.79 26.47 3.70
C VAL A 130 -3.18 26.38 3.08
N LEU A 131 -3.76 25.19 3.04
CA LEU A 131 -5.06 24.97 2.41
C LEU A 131 -6.22 25.42 3.31
N GLY A 132 -6.03 25.40 4.63
CA GLY A 132 -7.05 25.84 5.59
C GLY A 132 -8.17 24.82 5.79
N ILE A 133 -7.89 23.51 5.61
CA ILE A 133 -8.90 22.46 5.74
C ILE A 133 -9.58 22.51 7.11
N ARG A 134 -10.92 22.45 7.09
CA ARG A 134 -11.80 22.39 8.25
C ARG A 134 -12.63 21.12 8.25
N GLU A 135 -13.19 20.79 9.42
CA GLU A 135 -14.05 19.61 9.59
C GLU A 135 -15.36 19.72 8.81
N ASP A 136 -15.81 20.93 8.50
CA ASP A 136 -17.03 21.23 7.74
C ASP A 136 -16.81 21.42 6.22
N ASP A 137 -15.57 21.24 5.74
CA ASP A 137 -15.29 21.25 4.31
C ASP A 137 -15.90 20.02 3.63
N VAL A 138 -16.53 20.22 2.47
CA VAL A 138 -17.16 19.15 1.68
C VAL A 138 -16.18 18.72 0.58
N GLY A 139 -15.82 17.43 0.57
CA GLY A 139 -14.96 16.79 -0.44
C GLY A 139 -15.70 16.10 -1.57
#